data_AF-A0A2T0RPB3-F1
#
_entry.id   AF-A0A2T0RPB3-F1
#
_cell.length_a   1.000
_cell.length_b   1.000
_cell.length_c   1.000
_cell.angle_alpha   90.00
_cell.angle_beta   90.00
_cell.angle_gamma   90.00
#
_symmetry.space_group_name_H-M   'P 1'
#
loop_
_entity.id
_entity.type
_entity.pdbx_description
1 polymer ?
#
loop_
_entity_poly.entity_id
_entity_poly.type
_entity_poly.pdbx_seq_one_letter_code
_entity_poly.pdbx_strand_id
1 'polypeptide(L)'
;MKLDARKLAALQNVTRAKWDACSQDLRQAVREEQQIQRQLDRLADRKRQYLEVLASDDPATWGEKEAVLKWIRWFERERRNLICALAKARVNQEVERNRTRESFGRNQAVNSLLERAGKLKRQTEARNV
;
A
#
# COMPACT_ATOMS: atom_id res chain seq x y z
N MET A 1 -5.68 26.51 31.08
CA MET A 1 -4.38 25.92 30.67
C MET A 1 -3.73 26.80 29.62
N LYS A 2 -2.52 27.32 29.86
CA LYS A 2 -1.75 28.02 28.80
C LYS A 2 -1.17 26.96 27.85
N LEU A 3 -1.47 27.07 26.55
CA LEU A 3 -0.84 26.26 25.51
C LEU A 3 0.63 26.66 25.40
N ASP A 4 1.53 25.78 25.83
CA ASP A 4 2.97 25.99 25.73
C ASP A 4 3.41 25.78 24.27
N ALA A 5 3.87 26.86 23.63
CA ALA A 5 4.28 26.86 22.23
C ALA A 5 5.40 25.86 21.94
N ARG A 6 6.31 25.61 22.89
CA ARG A 6 7.39 24.63 22.73
C ARG A 6 6.84 23.20 22.70
N LYS A 7 5.86 22.89 23.55
CA LYS A 7 5.20 21.59 23.58
C LYS A 7 4.38 21.34 22.31
N LEU A 8 3.69 22.36 21.79
CA LEU A 8 2.97 22.25 20.52
C LEU A 8 3.91 22.02 19.33
N ALA A 9 5.05 22.72 19.27
CA ALA A 9 6.05 22.52 18.22
C ALA A 9 6.67 21.10 18.28
N ALA A 10 6.99 20.62 19.48
CA ALA A 10 7.45 19.24 19.67
C ALA A 10 6.39 18.22 19.22
N LEU A 11 5.13 18.43 19.58
CA LEU A 11 4.01 17.58 19.17
C LEU A 11 3.79 17.59 17.65
N GLN A 12 3.97 18.75 17.00
CA GLN A 12 3.90 18.87 15.55
C GLN A 12 4.99 18.04 14.88
N ASN A 13 6.23 18.12 15.36
CA ASN A 13 7.32 17.33 14.82
C ASN A 13 7.07 15.82 14.92
N VAL A 14 6.57 15.36 16.08
CA VAL A 14 6.24 13.94 16.29
C VAL A 14 5.10 13.48 15.39
N THR A 15 4.02 14.27 15.29
CA THR A 15 2.86 13.91 14.46
C THR A 15 3.18 13.96 12.97
N ARG A 16 4.01 14.92 12.53
CA ARG A 16 4.53 14.97 11.15
C ARG A 16 5.40 13.77 10.84
N ALA A 17 6.39 13.46 11.68
CA ALA A 17 7.26 12.31 11.48
C ALA A 17 6.47 11.00 11.43
N LYS A 18 5.44 10.86 12.28
CA LYS A 18 4.55 9.68 12.26
C LYS A 18 3.74 9.60 10.96
N TRP A 19 3.22 10.72 10.47
CA TRP A 19 2.50 10.76 9.19
C TRP A 19 3.41 10.43 8.01
N ASP A 20 4.63 10.94 8.00
CA ASP A 20 5.63 10.64 6.96
C ASP A 20 5.97 9.14 6.94
N ALA A 21 6.20 8.54 8.12
CA ALA A 21 6.44 7.10 8.25
C ALA A 21 5.25 6.26 7.74
N CYS A 22 4.03 6.52 8.22
CA CYS A 22 2.85 5.80 7.74
C CYS A 22 2.62 5.97 6.22
N SER A 23 2.94 7.15 5.68
CA SER A 23 2.85 7.39 4.24
C SER A 23 3.87 6.58 3.44
N GLN A 24 5.08 6.36 3.99
CA GLN A 24 6.08 5.48 3.39
C GLN A 24 5.62 4.01 3.44
N ASP A 25 5.12 3.55 4.58
CA ASP A 25 4.60 2.19 4.76
C ASP A 25 3.43 1.90 3.79
N LEU A 26 2.50 2.86 3.62
CA LEU A 26 1.42 2.75 2.65
C LEU A 26 1.94 2.64 1.21
N ARG A 27 2.94 3.43 0.83
CA ARG A 27 3.56 3.33 -0.51
C ARG A 27 4.20 1.96 -0.72
N GLN A 28 4.83 1.41 0.31
CA GLN A 28 5.44 0.09 0.24
C GLN A 28 4.37 -1.00 0.07
N ALA A 29 3.29 -0.96 0.85
CA ALA A 29 2.16 -1.88 0.72
C ALA A 29 1.51 -1.82 -0.69
N VAL A 30 1.35 -0.63 -1.26
CA VAL A 30 0.86 -0.45 -2.64
C VAL A 30 1.79 -1.10 -3.66
N ARG A 31 3.12 -0.94 -3.51
CA ARG A 31 4.10 -1.56 -4.42
C ARG A 31 4.05 -3.09 -4.35
N GLU A 32 3.91 -3.64 -3.15
CA GLU A 32 3.79 -5.08 -2.94
C GLU A 32 2.54 -5.66 -3.61
N GLU A 33 1.38 -5.01 -3.45
CA GLU A 33 0.15 -5.37 -4.15
C GLU A 33 0.35 -5.35 -5.67
N GLN A 34 0.92 -4.27 -6.20
CA GLN A 34 1.18 -4.13 -7.64
C GLN A 34 2.17 -5.17 -8.16
N GLN A 35 3.18 -5.53 -7.37
CA GLN A 35 4.14 -6.56 -7.75
C GLN A 35 3.48 -7.93 -7.88
N ILE A 36 2.60 -8.30 -6.93
CA ILE A 36 1.86 -9.56 -6.98
C ILE A 36 0.89 -9.56 -8.17
N GLN A 37 0.20 -8.44 -8.43
CA GLN A 37 -0.67 -8.31 -9.60
C GLN A 37 0.10 -8.54 -10.91
N ARG A 38 1.28 -7.91 -11.06
CA ARG A 38 2.15 -8.14 -12.24
C ARG A 38 2.61 -9.59 -12.36
N GLN A 39 2.83 -10.29 -11.26
CA GLN A 39 3.17 -11.72 -11.29
C GLN A 39 2.00 -12.56 -11.80
N LEU A 40 0.77 -12.26 -11.37
CA LEU A 40 -0.44 -12.90 -11.90
C LEU A 40 -0.61 -12.65 -13.40
N ASP A 41 -0.42 -11.41 -13.86
CA ASP A 41 -0.55 -11.04 -15.27
C ASP A 41 0.48 -11.81 -16.11
N ARG A 42 1.76 -11.82 -15.69
CA ARG A 42 2.83 -12.60 -16.35
C ARG A 42 2.53 -14.10 -16.37
N LEU A 43 1.96 -14.64 -15.28
CA LEU A 43 1.59 -16.04 -15.20
C LEU A 43 0.48 -16.34 -16.23
N ALA A 44 -0.53 -15.48 -16.33
CA ALA A 44 -1.60 -15.59 -17.33
C ALA A 44 -1.10 -15.49 -18.78
N ASP A 45 -0.13 -14.61 -19.05
CA ASP A 45 0.48 -14.49 -20.38
C ASP A 45 1.25 -15.76 -20.76
N ARG A 46 2.02 -16.33 -19.83
CA ARG A 46 2.69 -17.62 -20.05
C ARG A 46 1.67 -18.72 -20.35
N LYS A 47 0.52 -18.76 -19.66
CA LYS A 47 -0.52 -19.74 -19.97
C LYS A 47 -1.05 -19.63 -21.38
N ARG A 48 -1.27 -18.42 -21.88
CA ARG A 48 -1.70 -18.22 -23.28
C ARG A 48 -0.67 -18.76 -24.25
N GLN A 49 0.61 -18.43 -24.07
CA GLN A 49 1.71 -18.93 -24.91
C GLN A 49 1.79 -20.46 -24.91
N TYR A 50 1.69 -21.11 -23.75
CA TYR A 50 1.74 -22.57 -23.65
C TYR A 50 0.52 -23.24 -24.28
N LEU A 51 -0.67 -22.64 -24.19
CA LEU A 51 -1.88 -23.16 -24.84
C LEU A 51 -1.86 -22.97 -26.36
N GLU A 52 -1.28 -21.87 -26.86
CA GLU A 52 -1.08 -21.65 -28.30
C GLU A 52 -0.16 -22.72 -28.91
N VAL A 53 0.92 -23.09 -28.21
CA VAL A 53 1.81 -24.19 -28.62
C VAL A 53 1.08 -25.55 -28.65
N LEU A 54 0.07 -25.74 -27.81
CA LEU A 54 -0.72 -26.98 -27.80
C LEU A 54 -1.85 -27.02 -28.82
N ALA A 55 -2.25 -25.86 -29.32
CA ALA A 55 -3.31 -25.72 -30.31
C ALA A 55 -2.78 -25.85 -31.76
N SER A 56 -1.46 -25.95 -31.97
CA SER A 56 -0.90 -26.27 -33.29
C SER A 56 -1.31 -27.67 -33.73
N ASP A 57 -1.59 -27.86 -35.02
CA ASP A 57 -2.08 -29.11 -35.62
C ASP A 57 -1.10 -30.30 -35.56
N ASP A 58 0.07 -30.12 -34.96
CA ASP A 58 1.03 -31.22 -34.78
C ASP A 58 0.51 -32.23 -33.74
N PRO A 59 0.50 -33.54 -34.07
CA PRO A 59 0.07 -34.57 -33.15
C PRO A 59 1.06 -34.68 -31.98
N ALA A 60 0.72 -34.04 -30.85
CA ALA A 60 1.51 -34.12 -29.63
C ALA A 60 1.68 -35.57 -29.15
N THR A 61 2.93 -35.94 -28.87
CA THR A 61 3.32 -37.22 -28.27
C THR A 61 2.73 -37.37 -26.85
N TRP A 62 2.65 -38.60 -26.36
CA TRP A 62 2.15 -38.88 -25.01
C TRP A 62 2.99 -38.17 -23.92
N GLY A 63 4.32 -38.08 -24.11
CA GLY A 63 5.22 -37.38 -23.18
C GLY A 63 4.96 -35.87 -23.10
N GLU A 64 4.63 -35.24 -24.23
CA GLU A 64 4.26 -33.81 -24.27
C GLU A 64 2.94 -33.56 -23.54
N LYS A 65 1.95 -34.44 -23.72
CA LYS A 65 0.66 -34.36 -22.98
C LYS A 65 0.86 -34.47 -21.46
N GLU A 66 1.73 -35.36 -21.00
CA GLU A 66 2.04 -35.50 -19.58
C GLU A 66 2.76 -34.26 -19.01
N ALA A 67 3.73 -33.72 -19.75
CA ALA A 67 4.47 -32.51 -19.37
C ALA A 67 3.52 -31.30 -19.23
N VAL A 68 2.58 -31.16 -20.15
CA VAL A 68 1.54 -30.13 -20.13
C VAL A 68 0.64 -30.26 -18.92
N LEU A 69 0.17 -31.47 -18.59
CA LEU A 69 -0.67 -31.69 -17.41
C LEU A 69 0.08 -31.34 -16.11
N LYS A 70 1.37 -31.70 -16.02
CA LYS A 70 2.22 -31.30 -14.88
C LYS A 70 2.34 -29.79 -14.80
N TRP A 71 2.58 -29.13 -15.93
CA TRP A 71 2.67 -27.68 -16.01
C TRP A 71 1.35 -26.98 -15.63
N ILE A 72 0.20 -27.45 -16.11
CA ILE A 72 -1.13 -26.90 -15.75
C ILE A 72 -1.39 -27.02 -14.25
N ARG A 73 -1.07 -28.18 -13.65
CA ARG A 73 -1.22 -28.39 -12.20
C ARG A 73 -0.34 -27.44 -11.40
N TRP A 74 0.90 -27.23 -11.84
CA TRP A 74 1.81 -26.24 -11.25
C TRP A 74 1.24 -24.83 -11.40
N PHE A 75 0.79 -24.44 -12.60
CA PHE A 75 0.20 -23.13 -12.88
C PHE A 75 -0.98 -22.84 -11.97
N GLU A 76 -1.94 -23.76 -11.83
CA GLU A 76 -3.12 -23.54 -10.99
C GLU A 76 -2.76 -23.45 -9.50
N ARG A 77 -1.76 -24.22 -9.05
CA ARG A 77 -1.23 -24.09 -7.68
C ARG A 77 -0.62 -22.71 -7.46
N GLU A 78 0.22 -22.25 -8.38
CA GLU A 78 0.89 -20.96 -8.26
C GLU A 78 -0.08 -19.79 -8.36
N ARG A 79 -1.07 -19.88 -9.26
CA ARG A 79 -2.16 -18.91 -9.37
C ARG A 79 -2.92 -18.77 -8.05
N ARG A 80 -3.26 -19.88 -7.40
CA ARG A 80 -3.92 -19.86 -6.08
C ARG A 80 -3.03 -19.24 -5.01
N ASN A 81 -1.74 -19.57 -4.98
CA ASN A 81 -0.79 -18.98 -4.02
C ASN A 81 -0.74 -17.44 -4.19
N LEU A 82 -0.62 -16.96 -5.43
CA LEU A 82 -0.56 -15.53 -5.74
C LEU A 82 -1.88 -14.82 -5.43
N ILE A 83 -3.05 -15.44 -5.68
CA ILE A 83 -4.35 -14.88 -5.29
C ILE A 83 -4.45 -14.72 -3.77
N CYS A 84 -4.03 -15.74 -3.01
CA CYS A 84 -3.99 -15.65 -1.55
C CYS A 84 -3.03 -14.56 -1.07
N ALA A 85 -1.86 -14.43 -1.70
CA ALA A 85 -0.90 -13.37 -1.41
C ALA A 85 -1.48 -11.97 -1.72
N LEU A 86 -2.17 -11.82 -2.86
CA LEU A 86 -2.82 -10.58 -3.26
C LEU A 86 -3.91 -10.17 -2.27
N ALA A 87 -4.73 -11.11 -1.80
CA ALA A 87 -5.74 -10.85 -0.79
C ALA A 87 -5.10 -10.33 0.52
N LYS A 88 -4.00 -10.96 0.97
CA LYS A 88 -3.24 -10.50 2.14
C LYS A 88 -2.64 -9.12 1.93
N ALA A 89 -2.07 -8.85 0.76
CA ALA A 89 -1.49 -7.55 0.42
C ALA A 89 -2.55 -6.43 0.44
N ARG A 90 -3.75 -6.68 -0.10
CA ARG A 90 -4.88 -5.74 -0.05
C ARG A 90 -5.36 -5.45 1.36
N VAL A 91 -5.44 -6.47 2.22
CA VAL A 91 -5.76 -6.26 3.63
C VAL A 91 -4.70 -5.39 4.29
N ASN A 92 -3.42 -5.67 4.07
CA ASN A 92 -2.32 -4.88 4.62
C ASN A 92 -2.35 -3.42 4.12
N GLN A 93 -2.59 -3.21 2.83
CA GLN A 93 -2.74 -1.88 2.24
C GLN A 93 -3.87 -1.08 2.90
N GLU A 94 -5.03 -1.68 3.17
CA GLU A 94 -6.13 -0.97 3.82
C GLU A 94 -5.83 -0.67 5.30
N VAL A 95 -5.12 -1.57 6.00
CA VAL A 95 -4.61 -1.31 7.35
C VAL A 95 -3.68 -0.09 7.34
N GLU A 96 -2.70 -0.04 6.43
CA GLU A 96 -1.78 1.10 6.32
C GLU A 96 -2.47 2.38 5.85
N ARG A 97 -3.52 2.26 5.03
CA ARG A 97 -4.34 3.40 4.61
C ARG A 97 -5.05 4.02 5.81
N ASN A 98 -5.63 3.20 6.69
CA ASN A 98 -6.29 3.67 7.90
C ASN A 98 -5.31 4.30 8.88
N ARG A 99 -4.14 3.68 9.11
CA ARG A 99 -3.05 4.27 9.91
C ARG A 99 -2.58 5.62 9.37
N THR A 100 -2.47 5.74 8.05
CA THR A 100 -2.10 7.00 7.38
C THR A 100 -3.17 8.07 7.55
N ARG A 101 -4.45 7.72 7.42
CA ARG A 101 -5.57 8.65 7.67
C ARG A 101 -5.60 9.15 9.11
N GLU A 102 -5.43 8.26 10.09
CA GLU A 102 -5.38 8.62 11.51
C GLU A 102 -4.20 9.54 11.84
N SER A 103 -3.00 9.20 11.35
CA SER A 103 -1.81 10.03 11.57
C SER A 103 -1.93 11.39 10.88
N PHE A 104 -2.51 11.45 9.68
CA PHE A 104 -2.85 12.71 9.02
C PHE A 104 -3.82 13.57 9.85
N GLY A 105 -4.91 12.98 10.36
CA GLY A 105 -5.88 13.69 11.20
C GLY A 105 -5.26 14.26 12.47
N ARG A 106 -4.36 13.51 13.12
CA ARG A 106 -3.59 13.99 14.29
C ARG A 106 -2.66 15.15 13.92
N ASN A 107 -1.92 15.05 12.83
CA ASN A 107 -1.07 16.12 12.33
C ASN A 107 -1.88 17.39 12.00
N GLN A 108 -3.02 17.24 11.32
CA GLN A 108 -3.92 18.35 11.00
C GLN A 108 -4.51 19.03 12.25
N ALA A 109 -4.89 18.24 13.26
CA ALA A 109 -5.38 18.78 14.53
C ALA A 109 -4.30 19.61 15.24
N VAL A 110 -3.05 19.14 15.26
CA VAL A 110 -1.94 19.90 15.86
C VAL A 110 -1.64 21.18 15.08
N ASN A 111 -1.66 21.12 13.74
CA ASN A 111 -1.50 22.32 12.90
C ASN A 111 -2.60 23.35 13.19
N SER A 112 -3.85 22.90 13.34
CA SER A 112 -4.99 23.76 13.69
C SER A 112 -4.82 24.42 15.07
N LEU A 113 -4.29 23.68 16.05
CA LEU A 113 -3.99 24.22 17.38
C LEU A 113 -2.86 25.26 17.34
N LEU A 114 -1.81 25.03 16.56
CA LEU A 114 -0.72 25.98 16.35
C LEU A 114 -1.21 27.27 15.68
N GLU A 115 -2.06 27.17 14.66
CA GLU A 115 -2.67 28.34 14.02
C GLU A 115 -3.51 29.17 15.00
N ARG A 116 -4.33 28.50 15.82
CA ARG A 116 -5.13 29.17 16.86
C ARG A 116 -4.24 29.84 17.91
N ALA A 117 -3.19 29.17 18.37
CA ALA A 117 -2.23 29.76 19.32
C ALA A 117 -1.53 30.99 18.74
N GLY A 118 -1.13 30.94 17.46
CA GLY A 118 -0.52 32.06 16.76
C GLY A 118 -1.48 33.24 16.51
N LYS A 119 -2.76 32.97 16.28
CA LYS A 119 -3.81 34.01 16.17
C LYS A 119 -4.05 34.70 17.51
N LEU A 120 -4.17 33.93 18.59
CA LEU A 120 -4.35 34.47 19.95
C LEU A 120 -3.16 35.36 20.35
N LYS A 121 -1.92 34.91 20.12
CA LYS A 121 -0.73 35.71 20.43
C LYS A 121 -0.75 37.08 19.74
N ARG A 122 -1.04 37.12 18.43
CA ARG A 122 -1.17 38.36 17.64
C ARG A 122 -2.26 39.29 18.15
N GLN A 123 -3.42 38.77 18.54
CA GLN A 123 -4.52 39.57 19.11
C GLN A 123 -4.18 40.15 20.48
N THR A 124 -3.42 39.41 21.30
CA THR A 124 -2.96 39.92 22.61
C THR A 124 -1.91 41.02 22.43
N GLU A 125 -0.99 40.86 21.49
CA GLU A 125 0.01 41.88 21.14
C GLU A 125 -0.65 43.15 20.60
N ALA A 126 -1.65 43.03 19.73
CA ALA A 126 -2.39 44.17 19.17
C ALA A 126 -3.30 44.91 20.17
N ARG A 127 -3.61 44.32 21.34
CA ARG A 127 -4.40 44.96 22.40
C ARG A 127 -3.53 45.69 23.45
N ASN A 128 -2.24 45.38 23.50
CA ASN A 128 -1.28 45.97 24.43
C ASN A 128 -0.47 47.12 23.80
N VAL A 129 -0.76 47.45 22.54
CA VAL A 129 -0.30 48.63 21.80
C VAL A 129 -1.46 49.60 21.71
#